data_AF-A0AAW6EH19-F1
#
_entry.id   AF-A0AAW6EH19-F1
#
_cell.length_a   1.000
_cell.length_b   1.000
_cell.length_c   1.000
_cell.angle_alpha   90.00
_cell.angle_beta   90.00
_cell.angle_gamma   90.00
#
_symmetry.space_group_name_H-M   'P 1'
#
loop_
_entity.id
_entity.type
_entity.pdbx_description
1 polymer ?
#
loop_
_entity_poly.entity_id
_entity_poly.type
_entity_poly.pdbx_seq_one_letter_code
_entity_poly.pdbx_strand_id
1 'polypeptide(L)'
;MEKTYVAIDLKSFYASVECVERQLDPLNTNLVVADESRTEKTICLAVSPSLKSFGISGRARLFEVIQRVEQVNKERLQKAPKRQFAKKSYIYSELSDPACELDYIVATPQMAKYLAVSAKIYGIYLKYVSPEDIFAYSIDEVFIDATGYLGLYNVDGRGFAQMLILDVLKTTGITATAGVGTNMYLCKVAMDIVAKHIPADKNGVRIAELNEQLYKETLWGHTPITDFWRVGAGTASRLEKLGIYTMGDISRWSLDHYLIGKLYKVFGKNTELLIDHAWGIEPTTIPDVKSYRPSNNSISSGQVLQEPCNYERTRLILWEMADMLSLDLVDKGVVTNQIVLTVGYDKESLADGHYTGEVVCDHYGRKIPKHAHGTQNLGRHTSSTRKIIDATMALFDRIIDKTLLARRLNLTACNVIREEDIPEVESYEQISLFDIAEAANADNSAEERERALQEAMLLIKHKYGKNAILKGTNYTEGATARVRNRSIGGHKA
;
A
#
# COMPACT_ATOMS: atom_id res chain seq x y z
N MET A 1 16.97 -31.68 -2.68
CA MET A 1 15.94 -31.33 -1.68
C MET A 1 14.93 -30.48 -2.42
N GLU A 2 13.64 -30.84 -2.38
CA GLU A 2 12.59 -30.05 -3.02
C GLU A 2 12.46 -28.71 -2.29
N LYS A 3 12.33 -27.60 -3.05
CA LYS A 3 12.17 -26.27 -2.46
C LYS A 3 10.82 -26.15 -1.78
N THR A 4 10.76 -25.49 -0.64
CA THR A 4 9.50 -25.24 0.08
C THR A 4 9.48 -23.81 0.60
N TYR A 5 8.50 -23.05 0.14
CA TYR A 5 8.23 -21.69 0.57
C TYR A 5 6.93 -21.63 1.36
N VAL A 6 6.88 -20.74 2.35
CA VAL A 6 5.70 -20.46 3.16
C VAL A 6 5.38 -18.97 3.06
N ALA A 7 4.14 -18.65 2.69
CA ALA A 7 3.58 -17.31 2.86
C ALA A 7 2.66 -17.31 4.09
N ILE A 8 2.76 -16.29 4.94
CA ILE A 8 1.91 -16.12 6.12
C ILE A 8 1.30 -14.72 6.09
N ASP A 9 -0.04 -14.63 6.18
CA ASP A 9 -0.83 -13.40 6.21
C ASP A 9 -1.68 -13.33 7.49
N LEU A 10 -1.51 -12.27 8.28
CA LEU A 10 -2.23 -12.06 9.54
C LEU A 10 -3.69 -11.72 9.28
N LYS A 11 -4.60 -12.45 9.93
CA LYS A 11 -6.02 -12.38 9.62
C LYS A 11 -6.61 -11.03 10.05
N SER A 12 -7.08 -10.22 9.10
CA SER A 12 -7.67 -8.90 9.38
C SER A 12 -6.81 -8.06 10.32
N PHE A 13 -5.51 -7.98 10.04
CA PHE A 13 -4.48 -7.53 10.99
C PHE A 13 -4.87 -6.34 11.88
N TYR A 14 -5.24 -5.18 11.30
CA TYR A 14 -5.58 -4.01 12.11
C TYR A 14 -6.78 -4.25 13.03
N ALA A 15 -7.83 -4.91 12.55
CA ALA A 15 -9.00 -5.21 13.38
C ALA A 15 -8.63 -6.21 14.50
N SER A 16 -7.78 -7.19 14.21
CA SER A 16 -7.29 -8.14 15.20
C SER A 16 -6.45 -7.48 16.29
N VAL A 17 -5.58 -6.53 15.93
CA VAL A 17 -4.83 -5.73 16.91
C VAL A 17 -5.79 -4.94 17.81
N GLU A 18 -6.79 -4.27 17.24
CA GLU A 18 -7.78 -3.49 18.00
C GLU A 18 -8.63 -4.38 18.94
N CYS A 19 -9.01 -5.59 18.51
CA CYS A 19 -9.71 -6.55 19.35
C CYS A 19 -8.86 -7.03 20.53
N VAL A 20 -7.62 -7.48 20.26
CA VAL A 20 -6.71 -7.99 21.30
C VAL A 20 -6.42 -6.93 22.36
N GLU A 21 -6.18 -5.68 21.96
CA GLU A 21 -5.94 -4.57 22.89
C GLU A 21 -7.14 -4.34 23.82
N ARG A 22 -8.36 -4.56 23.33
CA ARG A 22 -9.61 -4.47 24.09
C ARG A 22 -9.94 -5.74 24.86
N GLN A 23 -9.04 -6.73 24.88
CA GLN A 23 -9.25 -8.04 25.50
C GLN A 23 -10.46 -8.80 24.89
N LEU A 24 -10.69 -8.57 23.59
CA LEU A 24 -11.75 -9.19 22.81
C LEU A 24 -11.17 -10.23 21.84
N ASP A 25 -11.93 -11.28 21.55
CA ASP A 25 -11.55 -12.28 20.55
C ASP A 25 -11.70 -11.71 19.12
N PRO A 26 -10.61 -11.60 18.34
CA PRO A 26 -10.66 -11.12 16.96
C PRO A 26 -11.61 -11.90 16.04
N LEU A 27 -11.84 -13.18 16.30
CA LEU A 27 -12.69 -14.04 15.47
C LEU A 27 -14.17 -13.95 15.81
N ASN A 28 -14.50 -13.48 17.01
CA ASN A 28 -15.87 -13.42 17.53
C ASN A 28 -16.39 -11.98 17.71
N THR A 29 -15.57 -10.95 17.45
CA THR A 29 -15.92 -9.56 17.70
C THR A 29 -16.17 -8.79 16.41
N ASN A 30 -17.37 -8.25 16.24
CA ASN A 30 -17.73 -7.38 15.14
C ASN A 30 -17.11 -5.99 15.34
N LEU A 31 -15.99 -5.76 14.66
CA LEU A 31 -15.23 -4.51 14.70
C LEU A 31 -14.86 -4.06 13.28
N VAL A 32 -14.82 -2.74 13.08
CA VAL A 32 -14.27 -2.07 11.91
C VAL A 32 -13.23 -1.04 12.34
N VAL A 33 -12.13 -0.93 11.59
CA VAL A 33 -11.10 0.09 11.81
C VAL A 33 -11.32 1.24 10.85
N ALA A 34 -11.86 2.35 11.34
CA ALA A 34 -12.21 3.52 10.53
C ALA A 34 -12.13 4.79 11.38
N ASP A 35 -11.90 5.93 10.72
CA ASP A 35 -11.87 7.24 11.37
C ASP A 35 -13.23 7.95 11.20
N GLU A 36 -14.11 7.73 12.17
CA GLU A 36 -15.47 8.30 12.18
C GLU A 36 -15.51 9.82 12.32
N SER A 37 -14.45 10.44 12.86
CA SER A 37 -14.41 11.90 13.03
C SER A 37 -14.28 12.67 11.71
N ARG A 38 -14.06 11.95 10.60
CA ARG A 38 -13.99 12.54 9.25
C ARG A 38 -15.37 12.56 8.62
N THR A 39 -15.71 11.51 7.89
CA THR A 39 -17.01 11.32 7.22
C THR A 39 -17.26 9.83 7.12
N GLU A 40 -18.52 9.41 6.97
CA GLU A 40 -18.85 8.01 6.67
C GLU A 40 -18.30 7.53 5.31
N LYS A 41 -17.84 8.44 4.46
CA LYS A 41 -17.13 8.13 3.20
C LYS A 41 -15.66 7.72 3.44
N THR A 42 -15.20 7.69 4.70
CA THR A 42 -13.85 7.23 5.05
C THR A 42 -13.64 5.76 4.68
N ILE A 43 -12.39 5.39 4.41
CA ILE A 43 -12.01 4.01 4.13
C ILE A 43 -11.96 3.25 5.46
N CYS A 44 -12.53 2.06 5.49
CA CYS A 44 -12.25 1.11 6.56
C CYS A 44 -10.90 0.44 6.27
N LEU A 45 -9.92 0.62 7.15
CA LEU A 45 -8.61 0.01 7.03
C LEU A 45 -8.68 -1.52 7.19
N ALA A 46 -9.57 -1.98 8.06
CA ALA A 46 -9.84 -3.40 8.25
C ALA A 46 -11.27 -3.61 8.74
N VAL A 47 -11.81 -4.77 8.40
CA VAL A 47 -13.07 -5.30 8.92
C VAL A 47 -12.74 -6.62 9.61
N SER A 48 -13.24 -6.82 10.82
CA SER A 48 -13.09 -8.08 11.57
C SER A 48 -13.64 -9.28 10.78
N PRO A 49 -13.09 -10.50 10.96
CA PRO A 49 -13.57 -11.69 10.29
C PRO A 49 -15.06 -11.97 10.52
N SER A 50 -15.57 -11.76 11.74
CA SER A 50 -16.98 -11.97 12.06
C SER A 50 -17.88 -10.97 11.33
N LEU A 51 -17.49 -9.69 11.24
CA LEU A 51 -18.28 -8.68 10.55
C LEU A 51 -18.29 -8.91 9.03
N LYS A 52 -17.18 -9.40 8.45
CA LYS A 52 -17.13 -9.81 7.03
C LYS A 52 -18.11 -10.94 6.72
N SER A 53 -18.41 -11.83 7.67
CA SER A 53 -19.35 -12.95 7.46
C SER A 53 -20.77 -12.49 7.08
N PHE A 54 -21.11 -11.23 7.36
CA PHE A 54 -22.37 -10.60 6.94
C PHE A 54 -22.33 -10.06 5.51
N GLY A 55 -21.28 -10.32 4.73
CA GLY A 55 -21.13 -9.86 3.34
C GLY A 55 -20.52 -8.47 3.20
N ILE A 56 -19.84 -7.98 4.24
CA ILE A 56 -19.13 -6.70 4.22
C ILE A 56 -17.73 -6.91 3.61
N SER A 57 -17.39 -6.10 2.61
CA SER A 57 -16.07 -6.14 1.97
C SER A 57 -14.96 -5.74 2.95
N GLY A 58 -13.81 -6.41 2.88
CA GLY A 58 -12.63 -6.04 3.67
C GLY A 58 -12.04 -4.66 3.31
N ARG A 59 -12.45 -4.07 2.18
CA ARG A 59 -12.06 -2.73 1.71
C ARG A 59 -13.27 -1.79 1.56
N ALA A 60 -14.28 -1.97 2.40
CA ALA A 60 -15.49 -1.15 2.40
C ALA A 60 -15.23 0.30 2.88
N ARG A 61 -16.12 1.21 2.49
CA ARG A 61 -16.31 2.51 3.14
C ARG A 61 -17.21 2.37 4.35
N LEU A 62 -17.09 3.26 5.33
CA LEU A 62 -17.87 3.17 6.57
C LEU A 62 -19.39 3.21 6.31
N PHE A 63 -19.85 4.02 5.35
CA PHE A 63 -21.27 4.05 4.97
C PHE A 63 -21.76 2.71 4.40
N GLU A 64 -20.92 1.93 3.71
CA GLU A 64 -21.29 0.62 3.18
C GLU A 64 -21.44 -0.40 4.33
N VAL A 65 -20.62 -0.27 5.37
CA VAL A 65 -20.74 -1.04 6.62
C VAL A 65 -22.07 -0.71 7.31
N ILE A 66 -22.37 0.58 7.50
CA ILE A 66 -23.62 1.04 8.12
C ILE A 66 -24.83 0.49 7.36
N GLN A 67 -24.88 0.71 6.04
CA GLN A 67 -25.99 0.25 5.20
C GLN A 67 -26.17 -1.27 5.26
N ARG A 68 -25.07 -2.04 5.23
CA ARG A 68 -25.15 -3.50 5.29
C ARG A 68 -25.60 -3.99 6.66
N VAL A 69 -25.13 -3.38 7.75
CA VAL A 69 -25.57 -3.71 9.12
C VAL A 69 -27.05 -3.40 9.29
N GLU A 70 -27.54 -2.27 8.80
CA GLU A 70 -28.97 -1.94 8.82
C GLU A 70 -29.80 -2.99 8.05
N GLN A 71 -29.33 -3.43 6.89
CA GLN A 71 -30.01 -4.49 6.12
C GLN A 71 -30.07 -5.80 6.90
N VAL A 72 -28.94 -6.23 7.48
CA VAL A 72 -28.87 -7.44 8.31
C VAL A 72 -29.81 -7.32 9.51
N ASN A 73 -29.87 -6.17 10.17
CA ASN A 73 -30.79 -5.95 11.28
C ASN A 73 -32.26 -5.97 10.83
N LYS A 74 -32.60 -5.44 9.65
CA LYS A 74 -33.97 -5.58 9.09
C LYS A 74 -34.34 -7.05 8.88
N GLU A 75 -33.42 -7.87 8.35
CA GLU A 75 -33.63 -9.31 8.16
C GLU A 75 -33.76 -10.06 9.50
N ARG A 76 -32.96 -9.69 10.51
CA ARG A 76 -33.02 -10.26 11.86
C ARG A 76 -34.31 -9.90 12.59
N LEU A 77 -34.75 -8.65 12.49
CA LEU A 77 -35.99 -8.16 13.10
C LEU A 77 -37.22 -8.92 12.61
N GLN A 78 -37.24 -9.34 11.35
CA GLN A 78 -38.31 -10.18 10.80
C GLN A 78 -38.38 -11.57 11.46
N LYS A 79 -37.23 -12.08 11.91
CA LYS A 79 -37.09 -13.40 12.58
C LYS A 79 -37.19 -13.30 14.11
N ALA A 80 -37.08 -12.09 14.66
CA ALA A 80 -37.12 -11.86 16.10
C ALA A 80 -38.53 -12.11 16.67
N PRO A 81 -38.64 -12.71 17.88
CA PRO A 81 -39.91 -12.82 18.60
C PRO A 81 -40.58 -11.46 18.73
N LYS A 82 -41.89 -11.39 18.43
CA LYS A 82 -42.67 -10.14 18.46
C LYS A 82 -42.14 -9.03 17.54
N ARG A 83 -41.22 -9.33 16.62
CA ARG A 83 -40.52 -8.36 15.75
C ARG A 83 -39.88 -7.21 16.54
N GLN A 84 -39.25 -7.55 17.67
CA GLN A 84 -38.56 -6.61 18.53
C GLN A 84 -37.21 -7.19 18.95
N PHE A 85 -36.20 -6.31 19.04
CA PHE A 85 -34.92 -6.69 19.62
C PHE A 85 -34.97 -6.58 21.13
N ALA A 86 -34.38 -7.56 21.82
CA ALA A 86 -34.26 -7.58 23.27
C ALA A 86 -32.93 -6.97 23.74
N LYS A 87 -31.88 -7.06 22.92
CA LYS A 87 -30.53 -6.57 23.21
C LYS A 87 -29.76 -6.25 21.94
N LYS A 88 -28.66 -5.51 22.09
CA LYS A 88 -27.64 -5.25 21.08
C LYS A 88 -26.36 -5.99 21.46
N SER A 89 -25.63 -6.53 20.49
CA SER A 89 -24.33 -7.15 20.74
C SER A 89 -23.40 -7.01 19.56
N TYR A 90 -22.14 -6.67 19.86
CA TYR A 90 -21.03 -6.74 18.92
C TYR A 90 -20.31 -8.10 18.96
N ILE A 91 -20.76 -9.03 19.80
CA ILE A 91 -20.21 -10.39 19.88
C ILE A 91 -20.99 -11.32 18.94
N TYR A 92 -20.29 -11.90 17.98
CA TYR A 92 -20.86 -12.70 16.90
C TYR A 92 -21.62 -13.94 17.40
N SER A 93 -21.07 -14.66 18.38
CA SER A 93 -21.72 -15.85 18.95
C SER A 93 -23.07 -15.54 19.61
N GLU A 94 -23.26 -14.33 20.13
CA GLU A 94 -24.54 -13.90 20.72
C GLU A 94 -25.62 -13.60 19.67
N LEU A 95 -25.21 -13.40 18.41
CA LEU A 95 -26.12 -13.16 17.28
C LEU A 95 -26.77 -14.45 16.76
N SER A 96 -26.49 -15.59 17.38
CA SER A 96 -27.27 -16.81 17.21
C SER A 96 -28.73 -16.62 17.65
N ASP A 97 -28.99 -15.74 18.62
CA ASP A 97 -30.33 -15.31 19.01
C ASP A 97 -30.89 -14.28 18.02
N PRO A 98 -32.00 -14.57 17.30
CA PRO A 98 -32.63 -13.63 16.38
C PRO A 98 -33.11 -12.32 17.05
N ALA A 99 -33.37 -12.34 18.36
CA ALA A 99 -33.77 -11.16 19.14
C ALA A 99 -32.59 -10.23 19.47
N CYS A 100 -31.36 -10.64 19.17
CA CYS A 100 -30.17 -9.80 19.32
C CYS A 100 -29.93 -8.98 18.05
N GLU A 101 -29.92 -7.66 18.19
CA GLU A 101 -29.53 -6.73 17.14
C GLU A 101 -27.99 -6.79 16.95
N LEU A 102 -27.55 -6.83 15.69
CA LEU A 102 -26.13 -6.74 15.34
C LEU A 102 -25.66 -5.32 15.59
N ASP A 103 -24.67 -5.20 16.46
CA ASP A 103 -23.90 -3.98 16.68
C ASP A 103 -22.42 -4.22 16.31
N TYR A 104 -21.63 -3.16 16.24
CA TYR A 104 -20.20 -3.27 15.94
C TYR A 104 -19.38 -2.12 16.53
N ILE A 105 -18.11 -2.39 16.78
CA ILE A 105 -17.16 -1.39 17.29
C ILE A 105 -16.49 -0.66 16.13
N VAL A 106 -16.43 0.67 16.18
CA VAL A 106 -15.58 1.48 15.31
C VAL A 106 -14.31 1.85 16.07
N ALA A 107 -13.16 1.36 15.59
CA ALA A 107 -11.86 1.66 16.17
C ALA A 107 -11.10 2.67 15.28
N THR A 108 -10.64 3.77 15.87
CA THR A 108 -9.79 4.73 15.15
C THR A 108 -8.44 4.09 14.81
N PRO A 109 -7.96 4.21 13.56
CA PRO A 109 -6.63 3.76 13.16
C PRO A 109 -5.50 4.25 14.07
N GLN A 110 -4.55 3.37 14.40
CA GLN A 110 -3.35 3.66 15.22
C GLN A 110 -2.11 3.04 14.58
N MET A 111 -1.53 3.71 13.59
CA MET A 111 -0.55 3.10 12.69
C MET A 111 0.78 2.75 13.35
N ALA A 112 1.30 3.56 14.28
CA ALA A 112 2.51 3.26 15.03
C ALA A 112 2.35 2.01 15.89
N LYS A 113 1.16 1.82 16.48
CA LYS A 113 0.84 0.59 17.21
C LYS A 113 0.84 -0.62 16.29
N TYR A 114 0.23 -0.52 15.11
CA TYR A 114 0.23 -1.61 14.13
C TYR A 114 1.66 -1.98 13.69
N LEU A 115 2.53 -0.99 13.46
CA LEU A 115 3.94 -1.22 13.16
C LEU A 115 4.68 -1.90 14.32
N ALA A 116 4.42 -1.49 15.57
CA ALA A 116 5.02 -2.12 16.74
C ALA A 116 4.58 -3.59 16.90
N VAL A 117 3.30 -3.90 16.68
CA VAL A 117 2.80 -5.28 16.73
C VAL A 117 3.36 -6.11 15.58
N SER A 118 3.44 -5.55 14.37
CA SER A 118 4.06 -6.20 13.22
C SER A 118 5.53 -6.55 13.48
N ALA A 119 6.31 -5.60 14.02
CA ALA A 119 7.69 -5.84 14.41
C ALA A 119 7.82 -6.92 15.49
N LYS A 120 6.91 -6.93 16.48
CA LYS A 120 6.84 -7.99 17.51
C LYS A 120 6.59 -9.37 16.88
N ILE A 121 5.67 -9.46 15.93
CA ILE A 121 5.36 -10.70 15.21
C ILE A 121 6.54 -11.14 14.33
N TYR A 122 7.17 -10.20 13.62
CA TYR A 122 8.37 -10.50 12.86
C TYR A 122 9.50 -11.05 13.75
N GLY A 123 9.67 -10.48 14.95
CA GLY A 123 10.59 -11.00 15.96
C GLY A 123 10.27 -12.42 16.43
N ILE A 124 9.01 -12.88 16.33
CA ILE A 124 8.66 -14.28 16.57
C ILE A 124 9.22 -15.18 15.47
N TYR A 125 9.05 -14.80 14.20
CA TYR A 125 9.60 -15.57 13.07
C TYR A 125 11.13 -15.68 13.14
N LEU A 126 11.82 -14.62 13.57
CA LEU A 126 13.28 -14.61 13.73
C LEU A 126 13.80 -15.56 14.81
N LYS A 127 12.95 -16.10 15.70
CA LYS A 127 13.35 -17.18 16.61
C LYS A 127 13.59 -18.51 15.88
N TYR A 128 12.96 -18.67 14.71
CA TYR A 128 12.90 -19.93 13.98
C TYR A 128 13.66 -19.90 12.65
N VAL A 129 13.77 -18.73 12.02
CA VAL A 129 14.28 -18.53 10.66
C VAL A 129 15.31 -17.41 10.64
N SER A 130 16.39 -17.60 9.87
CA SER A 130 17.39 -16.56 9.61
C SER A 130 16.77 -15.35 8.91
N PRO A 131 17.19 -14.11 9.24
CA PRO A 131 16.82 -12.92 8.49
C PRO A 131 17.07 -13.01 6.97
N GLU A 132 17.96 -13.90 6.51
CA GLU A 132 18.27 -14.11 5.08
C GLU A 132 17.16 -14.87 4.33
N ASP A 133 16.41 -15.72 5.02
CA ASP A 133 15.39 -16.60 4.42
C ASP A 133 13.95 -16.10 4.61
N ILE A 134 13.77 -14.92 5.20
CA ILE A 134 12.46 -14.27 5.37
C ILE A 134 12.40 -12.94 4.61
N PHE A 135 11.27 -12.66 3.98
CA PHE A 135 11.00 -11.41 3.28
C PHE A 135 9.66 -10.84 3.74
N ALA A 136 9.71 -9.64 4.34
CA ALA A 136 8.50 -8.90 4.70
C ALA A 136 7.87 -8.30 3.45
N TYR A 137 6.72 -8.84 3.03
CA TYR A 137 5.98 -8.38 1.85
C TYR A 137 5.08 -7.19 2.17
N SER A 138 4.46 -7.20 3.35
CA SER A 138 3.68 -6.09 3.91
C SER A 138 3.84 -6.03 5.43
N ILE A 139 3.08 -5.16 6.09
CA ILE A 139 3.02 -5.07 7.56
C ILE A 139 2.48 -6.36 8.22
N ASP A 140 1.67 -7.13 7.49
CA ASP A 140 0.97 -8.31 7.95
C ASP A 140 1.32 -9.58 7.18
N GLU A 141 2.19 -9.49 6.18
CA GLU A 141 2.49 -10.60 5.28
C GLU A 141 4.00 -10.83 5.12
N VAL A 142 4.41 -12.09 5.23
CA VAL A 142 5.81 -12.54 5.04
C VAL A 142 5.90 -13.73 4.09
N PHE A 143 7.01 -13.80 3.35
CA PHE A 143 7.48 -15.00 2.66
C PHE A 143 8.67 -15.59 3.41
N ILE A 144 8.74 -16.91 3.48
CA ILE A 144 9.81 -17.66 4.14
C ILE A 144 10.28 -18.79 3.20
N ASP A 145 11.58 -18.89 2.93
CA ASP A 145 12.17 -20.11 2.38
C ASP A 145 12.36 -21.10 3.55
N ALA A 146 11.43 -22.06 3.66
CA ALA A 146 11.40 -23.03 4.74
C ALA A 146 12.31 -24.24 4.46
N THR A 147 12.88 -24.35 3.25
CA THR A 147 13.56 -25.56 2.76
C THR A 147 14.61 -26.09 3.74
N GLY A 148 15.48 -25.22 4.25
CA GLY A 148 16.56 -25.60 5.17
C GLY A 148 16.10 -25.92 6.60
N TYR A 149 14.87 -25.55 6.97
CA TYR A 149 14.36 -25.59 8.34
C TYR A 149 13.48 -26.81 8.62
N LEU A 150 12.89 -27.42 7.59
CA LEU A 150 11.98 -28.56 7.73
C LEU A 150 12.64 -29.73 8.50
N GLY A 151 13.86 -30.09 8.12
CA GLY A 151 14.63 -31.16 8.77
C GLY A 151 15.08 -30.81 10.19
N LEU A 152 15.37 -29.54 10.47
CA LEU A 152 15.77 -29.06 11.80
C LEU A 152 14.65 -29.26 12.83
N TYR A 153 13.42 -29.00 12.41
CA TYR A 153 12.24 -29.10 13.27
C TYR A 153 11.48 -30.43 13.12
N ASN A 154 11.93 -31.31 12.22
CA ASN A 154 11.29 -32.59 11.90
C ASN A 154 9.80 -32.46 11.55
N VAL A 155 9.49 -31.49 10.67
CA VAL A 155 8.13 -31.19 10.20
C VAL A 155 8.12 -31.03 8.68
N ASP A 156 6.96 -31.18 8.06
CA ASP A 156 6.72 -30.78 6.67
C ASP A 156 6.40 -29.27 6.59
N GLY A 157 6.21 -28.75 5.37
CA GLY A 157 5.93 -27.32 5.17
C GLY A 157 4.67 -26.84 5.88
N ARG A 158 3.62 -27.68 5.94
CA ARG A 158 2.38 -27.39 6.67
C ARG A 158 2.61 -27.35 8.18
N GLY A 159 3.31 -28.33 8.73
CA GLY A 159 3.67 -28.39 10.15
C GLY A 159 4.55 -27.21 10.54
N PHE A 160 5.49 -26.82 9.69
CA PHE A 160 6.33 -25.64 9.87
C PHE A 160 5.50 -24.35 9.93
N ALA A 161 4.61 -24.13 8.94
CA ALA A 161 3.70 -22.98 8.95
C ALA A 161 2.81 -22.97 10.20
N GLN A 162 2.25 -24.13 10.58
CA GLN A 162 1.41 -24.26 11.77
C GLN A 162 2.19 -23.90 13.05
N MET A 163 3.42 -24.37 13.19
CA MET A 163 4.29 -24.07 14.33
C MET A 163 4.48 -22.55 14.51
N LEU A 164 4.81 -21.83 13.42
CA LEU A 164 5.00 -20.39 13.45
C LEU A 164 3.71 -19.65 13.82
N ILE A 165 2.59 -20.02 13.20
CA ILE A 165 1.28 -19.37 13.46
C ILE A 165 0.84 -19.60 14.91
N LEU A 166 1.08 -20.78 15.46
CA LEU A 166 0.72 -21.07 16.85
C LEU A 166 1.55 -20.27 17.86
N ASP A 167 2.84 -20.00 17.61
CA ASP A 167 3.62 -19.11 18.47
C ASP A 167 3.15 -17.64 18.36
N VAL A 168 2.82 -17.20 17.14
CA VAL A 168 2.20 -15.87 16.93
C VAL A 168 0.89 -15.75 17.69
N LEU A 169 -0.01 -16.73 17.56
CA LEU A 169 -1.30 -16.74 18.25
C LEU A 169 -1.13 -16.76 19.76
N LYS A 170 -0.24 -17.62 20.29
CA LYS A 170 0.03 -17.71 21.73
C LYS A 170 0.61 -16.41 22.29
N THR A 171 1.49 -15.74 21.55
CA THR A 171 2.22 -14.56 22.01
C THR A 171 1.44 -13.25 21.83
N THR A 172 0.54 -13.21 20.84
CA THR A 172 -0.13 -11.96 20.43
C THR A 172 -1.65 -12.03 20.41
N GLY A 173 -2.26 -13.22 20.48
CA GLY A 173 -3.71 -13.39 20.28
C GLY A 173 -4.16 -13.23 18.83
N ILE A 174 -3.25 -13.01 17.88
CA ILE A 174 -3.55 -12.82 16.46
C ILE A 174 -3.29 -14.13 15.72
N THR A 175 -4.29 -14.56 14.95
CA THR A 175 -4.19 -15.75 14.09
C THR A 175 -3.86 -15.36 12.64
N ALA A 176 -3.46 -16.33 11.83
CA ALA A 176 -3.01 -16.11 10.47
C ALA A 176 -3.53 -17.19 9.51
N THR A 177 -3.41 -16.89 8.22
CA THR A 177 -3.56 -17.86 7.12
C THR A 177 -2.18 -18.07 6.51
N ALA A 178 -1.88 -19.30 6.07
CA ALA A 178 -0.67 -19.59 5.35
C ALA A 178 -0.91 -20.38 4.08
N GLY A 179 0.03 -20.24 3.16
CA GLY A 179 0.15 -21.08 1.99
C GLY A 179 1.56 -21.66 1.92
N VAL A 180 1.65 -22.92 1.52
CA VAL A 180 2.90 -23.63 1.30
C VAL A 180 3.01 -23.95 -0.18
N GLY A 181 4.19 -23.82 -0.77
CA GLY A 181 4.39 -24.25 -2.14
C GLY A 181 5.85 -24.39 -2.54
N THR A 182 6.06 -24.93 -3.74
CA THR A 182 7.40 -25.20 -4.29
C THR A 182 8.16 -23.94 -4.71
N ASN A 183 7.45 -22.82 -4.90
CA ASN A 183 7.99 -21.50 -5.21
C ASN A 183 7.14 -20.38 -4.55
N MET A 184 7.63 -19.13 -4.61
CA MET A 184 6.95 -17.99 -3.99
C MET A 184 5.56 -17.71 -4.58
N TYR A 185 5.35 -17.95 -5.88
CA TYR A 185 4.05 -17.76 -6.51
C TYR A 185 3.03 -18.77 -5.98
N LEU A 186 3.37 -20.05 -5.94
CA LEU A 186 2.47 -21.10 -5.51
C LEU A 186 2.13 -21.01 -4.02
N CYS A 187 3.08 -20.66 -3.15
CA CYS A 187 2.75 -20.46 -1.73
C CYS A 187 1.82 -19.25 -1.54
N LYS A 188 2.00 -18.17 -2.32
CA LYS A 188 1.09 -17.01 -2.31
C LYS A 188 -0.30 -17.36 -2.81
N VAL A 189 -0.40 -18.07 -3.93
CA VAL A 189 -1.69 -18.50 -4.50
C VAL A 189 -2.41 -19.51 -3.60
N ALA A 190 -1.68 -20.43 -2.97
CA ALA A 190 -2.22 -21.36 -2.00
C ALA A 190 -2.88 -20.59 -0.85
N MET A 191 -2.22 -19.56 -0.33
CA MET A 191 -2.72 -18.70 0.73
C MET A 191 -3.93 -17.85 0.29
N ASP A 192 -3.81 -17.18 -0.86
CA ASP A 192 -4.78 -16.18 -1.31
C ASP A 192 -6.07 -16.78 -1.89
N ILE A 193 -6.00 -17.98 -2.48
CA ILE A 193 -7.15 -18.63 -3.13
C ILE A 193 -7.58 -19.84 -2.30
N VAL A 194 -6.74 -20.86 -2.24
CA VAL A 194 -7.13 -22.18 -1.71
C VAL A 194 -7.43 -22.10 -0.21
N ALA A 195 -6.56 -21.49 0.58
CA ALA A 195 -6.71 -21.43 2.03
C ALA A 195 -7.99 -20.70 2.46
N LYS A 196 -8.49 -19.73 1.69
CA LYS A 196 -9.74 -19.01 2.00
C LYS A 196 -10.99 -19.90 1.96
N HIS A 197 -10.94 -20.99 1.19
CA HIS A 197 -12.04 -21.96 1.06
C HIS A 197 -11.96 -23.11 2.07
N ILE A 198 -10.85 -23.23 2.81
CA ILE A 198 -10.67 -24.27 3.83
C ILE A 198 -11.34 -23.81 5.15
N PRO A 199 -12.15 -24.68 5.80
CA PRO A 199 -12.63 -24.42 7.14
C PRO A 199 -11.47 -24.14 8.10
N ALA A 200 -11.60 -23.10 8.91
CA ALA A 200 -10.57 -22.82 9.89
C ALA A 200 -10.51 -23.93 10.95
N ASP A 201 -9.32 -24.23 11.45
CA ASP A 201 -9.18 -25.10 12.61
C ASP A 201 -9.69 -24.43 13.90
N LYS A 202 -9.61 -25.15 15.03
CA LYS A 202 -10.01 -24.65 16.35
C LYS A 202 -9.32 -23.34 16.77
N ASN A 203 -8.18 -23.01 16.18
CA ASN A 203 -7.37 -21.83 16.46
C ASN A 203 -7.55 -20.73 15.38
N GLY A 204 -8.50 -20.92 14.47
CA GLY A 204 -8.78 -19.98 13.38
C GLY A 204 -7.80 -20.06 12.21
N VAL A 205 -6.86 -21.02 12.24
CA VAL A 205 -5.75 -21.17 11.28
C VAL A 205 -6.24 -21.86 10.02
N ARG A 206 -5.74 -21.40 8.88
CA ARG A 206 -5.98 -22.00 7.56
C ARG A 206 -4.65 -22.15 6.85
N ILE A 207 -4.35 -23.35 6.39
CA ILE A 207 -3.12 -23.66 5.65
C ILE A 207 -3.52 -24.44 4.41
N ALA A 208 -3.05 -24.00 3.26
CA ALA A 208 -3.18 -24.72 1.99
C ALA A 208 -1.80 -24.95 1.37
N GLU A 209 -1.72 -25.94 0.49
CA GLU A 209 -0.47 -26.34 -0.15
C GLU A 209 -0.69 -26.45 -1.66
N LEU A 210 0.28 -25.99 -2.44
CA LEU A 210 0.27 -26.12 -3.90
C LEU A 210 1.66 -26.48 -4.42
N ASN A 211 1.71 -27.43 -5.33
CA ASN A 211 2.82 -27.61 -6.27
C ASN A 211 2.30 -27.39 -7.69
N GLU A 212 3.20 -27.45 -8.68
CA GLU A 212 2.88 -27.16 -10.09
C GLU A 212 1.80 -28.09 -10.62
N GLN A 213 1.80 -29.36 -10.20
CA GLN A 213 0.80 -30.34 -10.64
C GLN A 213 -0.58 -30.03 -10.07
N LEU A 214 -0.68 -29.88 -8.74
CA LEU A 214 -1.92 -29.59 -8.05
C LEU A 214 -2.51 -28.24 -8.49
N TYR A 215 -1.65 -27.25 -8.75
CA TYR A 215 -2.05 -25.96 -9.30
C TYR A 215 -2.77 -26.11 -10.65
N LYS A 216 -2.22 -26.89 -11.58
CA LYS A 216 -2.85 -27.13 -12.89
C LYS A 216 -4.16 -27.88 -12.76
N GLU A 217 -4.22 -28.88 -11.88
CA GLU A 217 -5.42 -29.70 -11.66
C GLU A 217 -6.56 -28.91 -11.02
N THR A 218 -6.24 -27.99 -10.10
CA THR A 218 -7.26 -27.33 -9.25
C THR A 218 -7.59 -25.89 -9.66
N LEU A 219 -6.64 -25.16 -10.26
CA LEU A 219 -6.76 -23.70 -10.43
C LEU A 219 -6.73 -23.21 -11.89
N TRP A 220 -6.42 -24.06 -12.87
CA TRP A 220 -6.46 -23.63 -14.28
C TRP A 220 -7.83 -23.12 -14.73
N GLY A 221 -8.92 -23.66 -14.18
CA GLY A 221 -10.29 -23.21 -14.46
C GLY A 221 -10.82 -22.16 -13.49
N HIS A 222 -10.01 -21.65 -12.55
CA HIS A 222 -10.47 -20.73 -11.51
C HIS A 222 -10.91 -19.39 -12.10
N THR A 223 -12.04 -18.87 -11.60
CA THR A 223 -12.54 -17.53 -11.90
C THR A 223 -13.03 -16.85 -10.62
N PRO A 224 -12.85 -15.53 -10.48
CA PRO A 224 -12.25 -14.62 -11.45
C PRO A 224 -10.71 -14.70 -11.48
N ILE A 225 -10.11 -14.43 -12.65
CA ILE A 225 -8.63 -14.43 -12.79
C ILE A 225 -7.94 -13.34 -11.94
N THR A 226 -8.69 -12.36 -11.45
CA THR A 226 -8.18 -11.31 -10.56
C THR A 226 -7.81 -11.80 -9.16
N ASP A 227 -8.17 -13.04 -8.81
CA ASP A 227 -7.77 -13.66 -7.54
C ASP A 227 -6.29 -14.10 -7.56
N PHE A 228 -5.71 -14.28 -8.75
CA PHE A 228 -4.31 -14.63 -8.87
C PHE A 228 -3.41 -13.43 -8.62
N TRP A 229 -2.35 -13.67 -7.84
CA TRP A 229 -1.31 -12.68 -7.59
C TRP A 229 -0.77 -12.11 -8.90
N ARG A 230 -0.48 -10.79 -8.91
CA ARG A 230 -0.10 -9.97 -10.09
C ARG A 230 -1.20 -9.69 -11.13
N VAL A 231 -2.37 -10.31 -11.09
CA VAL A 231 -3.46 -10.06 -12.06
C VAL A 231 -4.48 -9.07 -11.50
N GLY A 232 -4.28 -7.77 -11.78
CA GLY A 232 -5.25 -6.72 -11.42
C GLY A 232 -6.37 -6.52 -12.47
N ALA A 233 -7.38 -5.72 -12.13
CA ALA A 233 -8.52 -5.42 -13.01
C ALA A 233 -8.13 -4.91 -14.41
N GLY A 234 -7.07 -4.10 -14.52
CA GLY A 234 -6.58 -3.62 -15.81
C GLY A 234 -5.89 -4.71 -16.66
N THR A 235 -5.27 -5.70 -16.03
CA THR A 235 -4.73 -6.87 -16.74
C THR A 235 -5.87 -7.79 -17.15
N ALA A 236 -6.80 -8.10 -16.24
CA ALA A 236 -7.98 -8.91 -16.53
C ALA A 236 -8.82 -8.34 -17.68
N SER A 237 -9.11 -7.03 -17.69
CA SER A 237 -9.86 -6.38 -18.79
C SER A 237 -9.14 -6.47 -20.14
N ARG A 238 -7.80 -6.45 -20.16
CA ARG A 238 -7.02 -6.65 -21.40
C ARG A 238 -7.05 -8.10 -21.87
N LEU A 239 -7.01 -9.07 -20.95
CA LEU A 239 -7.16 -10.50 -21.25
C LEU A 239 -8.57 -10.82 -21.75
N GLU A 240 -9.60 -10.25 -21.13
CA GLU A 240 -11.00 -10.41 -21.51
C GLU A 240 -11.26 -9.95 -22.96
N LYS A 241 -10.64 -8.84 -23.39
CA LYS A 241 -10.69 -8.38 -24.80
C LYS A 241 -10.09 -9.38 -25.79
N LEU A 242 -9.23 -10.28 -25.32
CA LEU A 242 -8.67 -11.39 -26.10
C LEU A 242 -9.48 -12.68 -25.97
N GLY A 243 -10.55 -12.70 -25.16
CA GLY A 243 -11.34 -13.89 -24.86
C GLY A 243 -10.69 -14.83 -23.83
N ILE A 244 -9.75 -14.33 -23.03
CA ILE A 244 -9.01 -15.09 -22.01
C ILE A 244 -9.60 -14.77 -20.64
N TYR A 245 -10.02 -15.79 -19.90
CA TYR A 245 -10.70 -15.63 -18.61
C TYR A 245 -10.03 -16.39 -17.46
N THR A 246 -9.11 -17.31 -17.75
CA THR A 246 -8.49 -18.19 -16.76
C THR A 246 -6.99 -18.37 -17.01
N MET A 247 -6.26 -18.90 -16.01
CA MET A 247 -4.85 -19.27 -16.17
C MET A 247 -4.66 -20.42 -17.17
N GLY A 248 -5.63 -21.33 -17.26
CA GLY A 248 -5.64 -22.39 -18.27
C GLY A 248 -5.73 -21.84 -19.69
N ASP A 249 -6.47 -20.75 -19.91
CA ASP A 249 -6.54 -20.09 -21.23
C ASP A 249 -5.19 -19.47 -21.62
N ILE A 250 -4.51 -18.80 -20.69
CA ILE A 250 -3.16 -18.25 -20.92
C ILE A 250 -2.19 -19.39 -21.26
N SER A 251 -2.26 -20.49 -20.51
CA SER A 251 -1.41 -21.68 -20.74
C SER A 251 -1.65 -22.25 -22.15
N ARG A 252 -2.90 -22.37 -22.59
CA ARG A 252 -3.23 -22.83 -23.96
C ARG A 252 -2.71 -21.86 -25.02
N TRP A 253 -2.87 -20.56 -24.82
CA TRP A 253 -2.36 -19.54 -25.74
C TRP A 253 -0.84 -19.56 -25.85
N SER A 254 -0.12 -19.87 -24.75
CA SER A 254 1.34 -19.95 -24.77
C SER A 254 1.88 -21.09 -25.65
N LEU A 255 1.07 -22.11 -25.95
CA LEU A 255 1.48 -23.25 -26.78
C LEU A 255 1.30 -23.00 -28.29
N ASP A 256 0.59 -21.93 -28.68
CA ASP A 256 0.33 -21.57 -30.07
C ASP A 256 1.16 -20.33 -30.46
N HIS A 257 2.02 -20.50 -31.47
CA HIS A 257 2.93 -19.44 -31.94
C HIS A 257 2.24 -18.15 -32.40
N TYR A 258 1.03 -18.25 -32.96
CA TYR A 258 0.28 -17.08 -33.41
C TYR A 258 -0.43 -16.39 -32.24
N LEU A 259 -1.01 -17.16 -31.31
CA LEU A 259 -1.72 -16.63 -30.15
C LEU A 259 -0.77 -16.00 -29.12
N ILE A 260 0.37 -16.62 -28.84
CA ILE A 260 1.38 -16.04 -27.93
C ILE A 260 1.87 -14.68 -28.45
N GLY A 261 2.01 -14.52 -29.77
CA GLY A 261 2.37 -13.24 -30.40
C GLY A 261 1.37 -12.11 -30.10
N LYS A 262 0.07 -12.44 -29.95
CA LYS A 262 -0.95 -11.46 -29.52
C LYS A 262 -0.77 -11.06 -28.06
N LEU A 263 -0.40 -11.99 -27.18
CA LEU A 263 -0.09 -11.66 -25.78
C LEU A 263 1.10 -10.70 -25.69
N TYR A 264 2.19 -10.98 -26.41
CA TYR A 264 3.35 -10.08 -26.48
C TYR A 264 2.99 -8.70 -27.01
N LYS A 265 2.09 -8.60 -27.99
CA LYS A 265 1.61 -7.31 -28.50
C LYS A 265 0.86 -6.49 -27.44
N VAL A 266 0.16 -7.14 -26.50
CA VAL A 266 -0.65 -6.47 -25.47
C VAL A 266 0.13 -6.19 -24.19
N PHE A 267 0.97 -7.13 -23.75
CA PHE A 267 1.65 -7.07 -22.45
C PHE A 267 3.17 -6.86 -22.55
N GLY A 268 3.75 -6.95 -23.75
CA GLY A 268 5.20 -6.85 -23.95
C GLY A 268 5.93 -7.95 -23.17
N LYS A 269 7.05 -7.58 -22.53
CA LYS A 269 7.87 -8.50 -21.71
C LYS A 269 7.11 -9.12 -20.53
N ASN A 270 6.06 -8.47 -20.02
CA ASN A 270 5.24 -9.03 -18.93
C ASN A 270 4.46 -10.29 -19.36
N THR A 271 4.42 -10.61 -20.65
CA THR A 271 3.85 -11.85 -21.17
C THR A 271 4.56 -13.07 -20.62
N GLU A 272 5.89 -13.04 -20.51
CA GLU A 272 6.70 -14.14 -19.97
C GLU A 272 6.26 -14.47 -18.54
N LEU A 273 6.20 -13.44 -17.68
CA LEU A 273 5.74 -13.59 -16.30
C LEU A 273 4.31 -14.14 -16.20
N LEU A 274 3.39 -13.66 -17.04
CA LEU A 274 2.01 -14.18 -17.07
C LEU A 274 1.96 -15.66 -17.48
N ILE A 275 2.80 -16.06 -18.42
CA ILE A 275 2.89 -17.46 -18.86
C ILE A 275 3.49 -18.32 -17.76
N ASP A 276 4.61 -17.91 -17.16
CA ASP A 276 5.25 -18.64 -16.06
C ASP A 276 4.25 -18.88 -14.92
N HIS A 277 3.54 -17.83 -14.50
CA HIS A 277 2.49 -17.93 -13.47
C HIS A 277 1.31 -18.80 -13.91
N ALA A 278 0.92 -18.77 -15.18
CA ALA A 278 -0.11 -19.66 -15.72
C ALA A 278 0.30 -21.16 -15.67
N TRP A 279 1.60 -21.45 -15.71
CA TRP A 279 2.16 -22.79 -15.52
C TRP A 279 2.53 -23.13 -14.06
N GLY A 280 2.34 -22.18 -13.14
CA GLY A 280 2.69 -22.32 -11.71
C GLY A 280 4.17 -22.16 -11.40
N ILE A 281 4.93 -21.55 -12.32
CA ILE A 281 6.39 -21.39 -12.25
C ILE A 281 6.71 -19.97 -11.75
N GLU A 282 7.62 -19.87 -10.79
CA GLU A 282 8.22 -18.60 -10.36
C GLU A 282 9.69 -18.86 -10.01
N PRO A 283 10.64 -18.43 -10.85
CA PRO A 283 12.06 -18.68 -10.61
C PRO A 283 12.65 -17.76 -9.55
N THR A 284 12.02 -16.62 -9.25
CA THR A 284 12.56 -15.62 -8.30
C THR A 284 12.62 -16.19 -6.88
N THR A 285 13.79 -16.13 -6.26
CA THR A 285 14.01 -16.55 -4.87
C THR A 285 14.13 -15.37 -3.91
N ILE A 286 14.04 -15.62 -2.60
CA ILE A 286 14.25 -14.58 -1.57
C ILE A 286 15.63 -13.89 -1.69
N PRO A 287 16.73 -14.61 -1.93
CA PRO A 287 18.02 -14.00 -2.25
C PRO A 287 17.98 -13.05 -3.46
N ASP A 288 17.25 -13.40 -4.52
CA ASP A 288 17.11 -12.54 -5.70
C ASP A 288 16.37 -11.24 -5.36
N VAL A 289 15.28 -11.35 -4.58
CA VAL A 289 14.52 -10.18 -4.12
C VAL A 289 15.40 -9.23 -3.29
N LYS A 290 16.26 -9.78 -2.42
CA LYS A 290 17.15 -8.99 -1.55
C LYS A 290 18.35 -8.40 -2.28
N SER A 291 18.86 -9.09 -3.30
CA SER A 291 19.98 -8.62 -4.11
C SER A 291 19.56 -7.66 -5.22
N TYR A 292 18.28 -7.65 -5.61
CA TYR A 292 17.77 -6.76 -6.65
C TYR A 292 18.06 -5.29 -6.35
N ARG A 293 18.64 -4.60 -7.34
CA ARG A 293 18.85 -3.16 -7.33
C ARG A 293 18.19 -2.59 -8.58
N PRO A 294 17.14 -1.75 -8.44
CA PRO A 294 16.50 -1.14 -9.59
C PRO A 294 17.47 -0.17 -10.28
N SER A 295 17.36 -0.07 -11.61
CA SER A 295 18.16 0.87 -12.39
C SER A 295 17.83 2.33 -12.07
N ASN A 296 16.56 2.61 -11.73
CA ASN A 296 16.08 3.93 -11.34
C ASN A 296 15.26 3.83 -10.06
N ASN A 297 15.52 4.74 -9.13
CA ASN A 297 14.73 4.92 -7.91
C ASN A 297 13.96 6.23 -7.94
N SER A 298 12.89 6.28 -7.15
CA SER A 298 12.15 7.52 -6.92
C SER A 298 11.66 7.59 -5.48
N ILE A 299 11.52 8.81 -4.98
CA ILE A 299 10.91 9.11 -3.70
C ILE A 299 9.69 9.97 -3.99
N SER A 300 8.52 9.52 -3.55
CA SER A 300 7.25 10.19 -3.82
C SER A 300 6.50 10.54 -2.54
N SER A 301 5.85 11.70 -2.57
CA SER A 301 4.96 12.19 -1.52
C SER A 301 3.60 12.45 -2.15
N GLY A 302 2.62 11.65 -1.73
CA GLY A 302 1.24 11.72 -2.20
C GLY A 302 0.28 12.18 -1.10
N GLN A 303 -0.65 13.06 -1.45
CA GLN A 303 -1.65 13.58 -0.52
C GLN A 303 -3.00 13.75 -1.20
N VAL A 304 -4.02 13.08 -0.63
CA VAL A 304 -5.42 13.43 -0.86
C VAL A 304 -5.81 14.50 0.17
N LEU A 305 -6.31 15.62 -0.32
CA LEU A 305 -6.73 16.76 0.49
C LEU A 305 -8.05 16.45 1.20
N GLN A 306 -8.24 16.98 2.41
CA GLN A 306 -9.46 16.74 3.19
C GLN A 306 -10.68 17.36 2.51
N GLU A 307 -10.48 18.54 1.93
CA GLU A 307 -11.44 19.30 1.16
C GLU A 307 -10.80 19.79 -0.16
N PRO A 308 -11.61 20.12 -1.18
CA PRO A 308 -11.11 20.74 -2.40
C PRO A 308 -10.41 22.07 -2.08
N CYS A 309 -9.24 22.29 -2.66
CA CYS A 309 -8.42 23.46 -2.37
C CYS A 309 -8.27 24.35 -3.62
N ASN A 310 -8.37 25.66 -3.43
CA ASN A 310 -8.11 26.64 -4.49
C ASN A 310 -6.61 26.72 -4.82
N TYR A 311 -6.26 27.53 -5.82
CA TYR A 311 -4.88 27.73 -6.28
C TYR A 311 -3.92 28.12 -5.14
N GLU A 312 -4.23 29.15 -4.36
CA GLU A 312 -3.32 29.67 -3.32
C GLU A 312 -3.06 28.65 -2.21
N ARG A 313 -4.10 27.98 -1.74
CA ARG A 313 -3.97 26.95 -0.72
C ARG A 313 -3.23 25.72 -1.26
N THR A 314 -3.50 25.35 -2.51
CA THR A 314 -2.79 24.24 -3.18
C THR A 314 -1.29 24.55 -3.30
N ARG A 315 -0.96 25.78 -3.69
CA ARG A 315 0.42 26.26 -3.81
C ARG A 315 1.14 26.21 -2.46
N LEU A 316 0.48 26.66 -1.39
CA LEU A 316 0.99 26.58 -0.01
C LEU A 316 1.27 25.13 0.40
N ILE A 317 0.31 24.22 0.20
CA ILE A 317 0.47 22.80 0.56
C ILE A 317 1.60 22.16 -0.26
N LEU A 318 1.70 22.47 -1.54
CA LEU A 318 2.75 21.94 -2.40
C LEU A 318 4.13 22.45 -1.98
N TRP A 319 4.23 23.70 -1.52
CA TRP A 319 5.46 24.22 -0.92
C TRP A 319 5.87 23.40 0.31
N GLU A 320 4.92 23.06 1.20
CA GLU A 320 5.21 22.19 2.35
C GLU A 320 5.65 20.79 1.92
N MET A 321 5.04 20.24 0.86
CA MET A 321 5.41 18.94 0.31
C MET A 321 6.82 18.95 -0.28
N ALA A 322 7.21 20.02 -0.97
CA ALA A 322 8.55 20.18 -1.53
C ALA A 322 9.63 20.35 -0.43
N ASP A 323 9.31 21.11 0.62
CA ASP A 323 10.18 21.27 1.80
C ASP A 323 10.42 19.93 2.50
N MET A 324 9.34 19.17 2.76
CA MET A 324 9.44 17.84 3.36
C MET A 324 10.17 16.83 2.45
N LEU A 325 9.94 16.89 1.13
CA LEU A 325 10.63 16.01 0.19
C LEU A 325 12.13 16.26 0.20
N SER A 326 12.56 17.52 0.25
CA SER A 326 13.98 17.88 0.36
C SER A 326 14.60 17.33 1.65
N LEU A 327 13.92 17.45 2.80
CA LEU A 327 14.40 16.86 4.05
C LEU A 327 14.48 15.32 4.00
N ASP A 328 13.52 14.65 3.33
CA ASP A 328 13.52 13.19 3.18
C ASP A 328 14.66 12.70 2.26
N LEU A 329 15.05 13.49 1.26
CA LEU A 329 16.22 13.22 0.43
C LEU A 329 17.51 13.27 1.26
N VAL A 330 17.67 14.31 2.10
CA VAL A 330 18.82 14.47 3.00
C VAL A 330 18.87 13.35 4.04
N ASP A 331 17.74 13.02 4.67
CA ASP A 331 17.66 11.98 5.71
C ASP A 331 18.08 10.60 5.17
N LYS A 332 17.84 10.36 3.87
CA LYS A 332 18.22 9.12 3.17
C LYS A 332 19.58 9.18 2.49
N GLY A 333 20.28 10.32 2.51
CA GLY A 333 21.58 10.50 1.86
C GLY A 333 21.51 10.38 0.33
N VAL A 334 20.42 10.84 -0.27
CA VAL A 334 20.17 10.72 -1.71
C VAL A 334 19.81 12.06 -2.35
N VAL A 335 20.02 12.15 -3.66
CA VAL A 335 19.80 13.36 -4.47
C VAL A 335 19.00 13.04 -5.72
N THR A 336 18.34 14.06 -6.28
CA THR A 336 17.50 13.93 -7.49
C THR A 336 17.87 14.98 -8.51
N ASN A 337 17.68 14.68 -9.79
CA ASN A 337 17.82 15.63 -10.89
C ASN A 337 16.49 15.99 -11.57
N GLN A 338 15.37 15.41 -11.13
CA GLN A 338 14.09 15.54 -11.81
C GLN A 338 12.92 15.46 -10.83
N ILE A 339 11.99 16.39 -10.99
CA ILE A 339 10.75 16.44 -10.22
C ILE A 339 9.57 16.19 -11.15
N VAL A 340 8.64 15.33 -10.71
CA VAL A 340 7.37 15.08 -11.38
C VAL A 340 6.23 15.49 -10.45
N LEU A 341 5.30 16.29 -10.97
CA LEU A 341 4.12 16.76 -10.25
C LEU A 341 2.86 16.28 -10.95
N THR A 342 1.94 15.72 -10.18
CA THR A 342 0.58 15.40 -10.64
C THR A 342 -0.46 16.02 -9.71
N VAL A 343 -1.36 16.82 -10.28
CA VAL A 343 -2.48 17.45 -9.56
C VAL A 343 -3.79 16.89 -10.08
N GLY A 344 -4.49 16.13 -9.24
CA GLY A 344 -5.85 15.67 -9.50
C GLY A 344 -6.87 16.67 -8.98
N TYR A 345 -7.82 17.05 -9.84
CA TYR A 345 -8.88 18.00 -9.54
C TYR A 345 -10.11 17.35 -8.91
N ASP A 346 -10.92 18.15 -8.24
CA ASP A 346 -12.20 17.73 -7.67
C ASP A 346 -13.33 17.76 -8.72
N LYS A 347 -14.36 16.94 -8.50
CA LYS A 347 -15.59 16.97 -9.31
C LYS A 347 -16.34 18.29 -9.16
N GLU A 348 -16.19 18.98 -8.02
CA GLU A 348 -16.85 20.26 -7.76
C GLU A 348 -16.42 21.33 -8.76
N SER A 349 -15.25 21.20 -9.38
CA SER A 349 -14.81 22.07 -10.47
C SER A 349 -15.63 21.95 -11.76
N LEU A 350 -16.50 20.95 -11.87
CA LEU A 350 -17.45 20.80 -12.98
C LEU A 350 -18.85 21.32 -12.63
N ALA A 351 -19.11 21.72 -11.38
CA ALA A 351 -20.45 22.06 -10.91
C ALA A 351 -21.03 23.27 -11.65
N ASP A 352 -20.18 24.25 -11.98
CA ASP A 352 -20.60 25.50 -12.62
C ASP A 352 -20.77 25.37 -14.15
N GLY A 353 -20.43 24.21 -14.74
CA GLY A 353 -20.59 23.96 -16.18
C GLY A 353 -19.69 24.76 -17.11
N HIS A 354 -18.81 25.62 -16.59
CA HIS A 354 -17.91 26.47 -17.37
C HIS A 354 -16.61 25.77 -17.82
N TYR A 355 -16.29 24.61 -17.26
CA TYR A 355 -15.08 23.87 -17.64
C TYR A 355 -15.25 23.22 -19.02
N THR A 356 -14.42 23.64 -19.98
CA THR A 356 -14.44 23.16 -21.37
C THR A 356 -13.32 22.17 -21.70
N GLY A 357 -12.50 21.82 -20.70
CA GLY A 357 -11.36 20.90 -20.87
C GLY A 357 -11.75 19.42 -20.88
N GLU A 358 -10.72 18.56 -20.93
CA GLU A 358 -10.91 17.10 -20.96
C GLU A 358 -11.43 16.57 -19.61
N VAL A 359 -12.50 15.76 -19.68
CA VAL A 359 -13.13 15.14 -18.51
C VAL A 359 -12.90 13.64 -18.55
N VAL A 360 -12.48 13.08 -17.42
CA VAL A 360 -12.30 11.63 -17.23
C VAL A 360 -13.24 11.11 -16.15
N CYS A 361 -13.51 9.80 -16.16
CA CYS A 361 -14.27 9.16 -15.09
C CYS A 361 -13.33 8.61 -14.02
N ASP A 362 -13.65 8.86 -12.75
CA ASP A 362 -12.97 8.24 -11.62
C ASP A 362 -13.37 6.75 -11.46
N HIS A 363 -12.78 6.08 -10.48
CA HIS A 363 -13.09 4.67 -10.18
C HIS A 363 -14.57 4.43 -9.81
N TYR A 364 -15.27 5.45 -9.33
CA TYR A 364 -16.70 5.41 -9.00
C TYR A 364 -17.59 5.84 -10.17
N GLY A 365 -17.02 6.01 -11.37
CA GLY A 365 -17.74 6.45 -12.58
C GLY A 365 -18.11 7.94 -12.58
N ARG A 366 -17.58 8.73 -11.65
CA ARG A 366 -17.87 10.17 -11.54
C ARG A 366 -17.00 10.94 -12.51
N LYS A 367 -17.62 11.92 -13.19
CA LYS A 367 -16.91 12.86 -14.06
C LYS A 367 -16.04 13.80 -13.23
N ILE A 368 -14.76 13.91 -13.58
CA ILE A 368 -13.77 14.83 -12.99
C ILE A 368 -12.91 15.44 -14.10
N PRO A 369 -12.36 16.65 -13.91
CA PRO A 369 -11.39 17.20 -14.84
C PRO A 369 -10.16 16.29 -14.93
N LYS A 370 -9.55 16.20 -16.12
CA LYS A 370 -8.28 15.48 -16.29
C LYS A 370 -7.20 16.12 -15.42
N HIS A 371 -6.41 15.27 -14.77
CA HIS A 371 -5.34 15.70 -13.89
C HIS A 371 -4.29 16.50 -14.67
N ALA A 372 -3.73 17.54 -14.05
CA ALA A 372 -2.52 18.17 -14.53
C ALA A 372 -1.32 17.29 -14.19
N HIS A 373 -0.39 17.17 -15.13
CA HIS A 373 0.84 16.40 -14.98
C HIS A 373 1.98 17.13 -15.66
N GLY A 374 3.15 17.14 -15.03
CA GLY A 374 4.34 17.68 -15.65
C GLY A 374 5.61 17.27 -14.96
N THR A 375 6.71 17.54 -15.66
CA THR A 375 8.07 17.19 -15.24
C THR A 375 8.95 18.43 -15.31
N GLN A 376 9.89 18.56 -14.38
CA GLN A 376 10.90 19.60 -14.35
C GLN A 376 12.26 18.99 -14.04
N ASN A 377 13.25 19.23 -14.90
CA ASN A 377 14.63 18.85 -14.65
C ASN A 377 15.34 19.94 -13.84
N LEU A 378 16.23 19.54 -12.94
CA LEU A 378 17.00 20.41 -12.05
C LEU A 378 18.41 20.72 -12.60
N GLY A 379 18.78 20.13 -13.75
CA GLY A 379 20.10 20.30 -14.38
C GLY A 379 21.20 19.46 -13.74
N ARG A 380 21.26 19.43 -12.39
CA ARG A 380 22.18 18.58 -11.61
C ARG A 380 21.43 17.79 -10.55
N HIS A 381 22.07 16.74 -10.02
CA HIS A 381 21.57 16.04 -8.85
C HIS A 381 21.72 16.93 -7.61
N THR A 382 20.64 17.17 -6.87
CA THR A 382 20.65 18.01 -5.67
C THR A 382 19.59 17.58 -4.66
N SER A 383 19.83 17.91 -3.39
CA SER A 383 18.87 17.83 -2.28
C SER A 383 18.56 19.21 -1.68
N SER A 384 19.02 20.29 -2.32
CA SER A 384 18.79 21.69 -1.88
C SER A 384 17.31 22.00 -1.80
N THR A 385 16.87 22.48 -0.63
CA THR A 385 15.48 22.86 -0.39
C THR A 385 15.06 24.00 -1.30
N ARG A 386 15.92 25.03 -1.46
CA ARG A 386 15.65 26.15 -2.37
C ARG A 386 15.41 25.67 -3.81
N LYS A 387 16.35 24.91 -4.39
CA LYS A 387 16.25 24.45 -5.79
C LYS A 387 15.03 23.56 -6.03
N ILE A 388 14.72 22.67 -5.09
CA ILE A 388 13.55 21.79 -5.17
C ILE A 388 12.25 22.57 -5.07
N ILE A 389 12.15 23.52 -4.13
CA ILE A 389 10.97 24.37 -3.98
C ILE A 389 10.76 25.21 -5.23
N ASP A 390 11.80 25.93 -5.69
CA ASP A 390 11.70 26.82 -6.84
C ASP A 390 11.27 26.07 -8.10
N ALA A 391 11.89 24.91 -8.36
CA ALA A 391 11.52 24.05 -9.49
C ALA A 391 10.08 23.51 -9.37
N THR A 392 9.65 23.12 -8.16
CA THR A 392 8.30 22.63 -7.93
C THR A 392 7.25 23.72 -8.11
N MET A 393 7.51 24.94 -7.60
CA MET A 393 6.61 26.07 -7.74
C MET A 393 6.51 26.53 -9.19
N ALA A 394 7.63 26.63 -9.90
CA ALA A 394 7.65 26.96 -11.32
C ALA A 394 6.89 25.91 -12.16
N LEU A 395 7.05 24.64 -11.84
CA LEU A 395 6.31 23.55 -12.47
C LEU A 395 4.81 23.66 -12.20
N PHE A 396 4.42 23.91 -10.95
CA PHE A 396 3.02 24.06 -10.55
C PHE A 396 2.35 25.23 -11.28
N ASP A 397 2.96 26.42 -11.23
CA ASP A 397 2.43 27.64 -11.84
C ASP A 397 2.28 27.49 -13.37
N ARG A 398 3.08 26.63 -14.00
CA ARG A 398 3.01 26.31 -15.43
C ARG A 398 1.88 25.34 -15.81
N ILE A 399 1.58 24.34 -14.98
CA ILE A 399 0.68 23.23 -15.36
C ILE A 399 -0.74 23.36 -14.79
N ILE A 400 -0.92 24.16 -13.74
CA ILE A 400 -2.19 24.22 -13.02
C ILE A 400 -3.19 25.15 -13.72
N ASP A 401 -4.46 24.73 -13.74
CA ASP A 401 -5.57 25.63 -14.04
C ASP A 401 -6.01 26.31 -12.74
N LYS A 402 -5.86 27.64 -12.69
CA LYS A 402 -6.15 28.45 -11.49
C LYS A 402 -7.64 28.48 -11.13
N THR A 403 -8.52 28.12 -12.05
CA THR A 403 -9.97 28.09 -11.84
C THR A 403 -10.45 26.79 -11.18
N LEU A 404 -9.63 25.74 -11.21
CA LEU A 404 -10.00 24.42 -10.71
C LEU A 404 -9.58 24.23 -9.25
N LEU A 405 -10.31 23.33 -8.58
CA LEU A 405 -10.06 22.93 -7.20
C LEU A 405 -9.23 21.66 -7.17
N ALA A 406 -8.08 21.68 -6.52
CA ALA A 406 -7.25 20.49 -6.35
C ALA A 406 -7.84 19.58 -5.26
N ARG A 407 -7.75 18.27 -5.48
CA ARG A 407 -8.15 17.23 -4.51
C ARG A 407 -7.04 16.25 -4.17
N ARG A 408 -6.09 16.04 -5.09
CA ARG A 408 -4.97 15.12 -4.91
C ARG A 408 -3.69 15.73 -5.46
N LEU A 409 -2.61 15.63 -4.69
CA LEU A 409 -1.28 16.08 -5.07
C LEU A 409 -0.32 14.90 -4.97
N ASN A 410 0.51 14.70 -5.99
CA ASN A 410 1.63 13.76 -5.95
C ASN A 410 2.87 14.48 -6.44
N LEU A 411 3.88 14.58 -5.58
CA LEU A 411 5.19 15.13 -5.89
C LEU A 411 6.23 14.01 -5.81
N THR A 412 7.01 13.83 -6.87
CA THR A 412 7.98 12.73 -6.97
C THR A 412 9.35 13.28 -7.35
N ALA A 413 10.36 12.95 -6.56
CA ALA A 413 11.76 13.02 -6.94
C ALA A 413 12.12 11.76 -7.72
N CYS A 414 12.48 11.91 -9.00
CA CYS A 414 12.85 10.84 -9.92
C CYS A 414 14.37 10.69 -10.01
N ASN A 415 14.85 9.57 -10.56
CA ASN A 415 16.27 9.28 -10.77
C ASN A 415 17.10 9.53 -9.50
N VAL A 416 16.60 9.01 -8.38
CA VAL A 416 17.23 9.21 -7.09
C VAL A 416 18.48 8.34 -7.01
N ILE A 417 19.62 8.95 -6.71
CA ILE A 417 20.92 8.30 -6.54
C ILE A 417 21.52 8.68 -5.19
N ARG A 418 22.47 7.91 -4.69
CA ARG A 418 23.21 8.31 -3.49
C ARG A 418 24.13 9.47 -3.82
N GLU A 419 24.44 10.27 -2.80
CA GLU A 419 25.35 11.41 -2.94
C GLU A 419 26.75 10.98 -3.39
N GLU A 420 27.20 9.80 -2.98
CA GLU A 420 28.47 9.18 -3.40
C GLU A 420 28.48 8.74 -4.88
N ASP A 421 27.30 8.51 -5.46
CA ASP A 421 27.14 8.00 -6.82
C ASP A 421 26.87 9.11 -7.84
N ILE A 422 26.96 10.39 -7.45
CA ILE A 422 26.77 11.51 -8.37
C ILE A 422 27.79 11.36 -9.51
N PRO A 423 27.36 11.22 -10.77
CA PRO A 423 28.29 11.13 -11.88
C PRO A 423 29.20 12.36 -11.85
N GLU A 424 30.51 12.15 -11.94
CA GLU A 424 31.45 13.20 -12.28
C GLU A 424 31.07 13.69 -13.69
N VAL A 425 30.16 14.66 -13.76
CA VAL A 425 29.83 15.27 -15.03
C VAL A 425 31.06 16.07 -15.41
N GLU A 426 31.73 15.69 -16.50
CA GLU A 426 32.59 16.58 -17.27
C GLU A 426 31.73 17.74 -17.79
N SER A 427 31.35 18.66 -16.91
CA SER A 427 30.78 19.93 -17.33
C SER A 427 31.95 20.77 -17.81
N TYR A 428 32.15 20.81 -19.12
CA TYR A 428 32.98 21.82 -19.77
C TYR A 428 32.26 23.16 -19.64
N GLU A 429 32.33 23.78 -18.47
CA GLU A 429 32.01 25.20 -18.32
C GLU A 429 33.21 25.99 -18.85
N GLN A 430 32.99 26.79 -19.89
CA GLN A 430 33.99 27.77 -20.31
C GLN A 430 34.12 28.80 -19.18
N ILE A 431 35.16 28.66 -18.37
CA ILE A 431 35.45 29.57 -17.26
C ILE A 431 35.80 30.94 -17.86
N SER A 432 34.87 31.91 -17.78
CA SER A 432 35.22 33.33 -17.93
C SER A 432 36.06 33.73 -16.72
N LEU A 433 37.28 34.22 -16.97
CA LEU A 433 38.26 34.62 -15.94
C LEU A 433 37.73 35.73 -15.00
N PHE A 434 36.64 36.40 -15.35
CA PHE A 434 36.15 37.60 -14.66
C PHE A 434 34.74 37.50 -14.05
N ASP A 435 33.92 36.48 -14.38
CA ASP A 435 32.48 36.53 -14.06
C ASP A 435 31.90 35.35 -13.23
N ILE A 436 32.63 34.23 -13.05
CA ILE A 436 32.02 32.98 -12.52
C ILE A 436 32.59 32.54 -11.17
N ALA A 437 33.84 32.88 -10.84
CA ALA A 437 34.51 32.34 -9.64
C ALA A 437 33.86 32.81 -8.31
N GLU A 438 33.40 34.06 -8.22
CA GLU A 438 32.75 34.56 -7.00
C GLU A 438 31.31 34.04 -6.86
N ALA A 439 30.54 33.99 -7.96
CA ALA A 439 29.15 33.53 -7.95
C ALA A 439 29.03 32.01 -7.71
N ALA A 440 29.90 31.20 -8.30
CA ALA A 440 29.92 29.75 -8.11
C ALA A 440 30.37 29.37 -6.68
N ASN A 441 31.38 30.06 -6.12
CA ASN A 441 31.80 29.86 -4.75
C ASN A 441 30.73 30.30 -3.73
N ALA A 442 29.98 31.36 -4.03
CA ALA A 442 28.88 31.80 -3.19
C ALA A 442 27.69 30.81 -3.21
N ASP A 443 27.32 30.26 -4.38
CA ASP A 443 26.22 29.27 -4.49
C ASP A 443 26.59 27.95 -3.78
N ASN A 444 27.83 27.47 -3.94
CA ASN A 444 28.31 26.29 -3.22
C ASN A 444 28.35 26.50 -1.69
N SER A 445 28.85 27.65 -1.23
CA SER A 445 28.87 27.97 0.21
C SER A 445 27.44 28.12 0.78
N ALA A 446 26.49 28.61 0.00
CA ALA A 446 25.09 28.69 0.40
C ALA A 446 24.45 27.30 0.54
N GLU A 447 24.74 26.37 -0.37
CA GLU A 447 24.24 24.99 -0.30
C GLU A 447 24.85 24.21 0.87
N GLU A 448 26.14 24.39 1.18
CA GLU A 448 26.76 23.78 2.36
C GLU A 448 26.10 24.27 3.66
N ARG A 449 25.80 25.57 3.76
CA ARG A 449 25.06 26.13 4.91
C ARG A 449 23.64 25.58 4.98
N GLU A 450 22.95 25.50 3.85
CA GLU A 450 21.61 24.92 3.76
C GLU A 450 21.62 23.46 4.23
N ARG A 451 22.62 22.69 3.79
CA ARG A 451 22.81 21.29 4.19
C ARG A 451 23.01 21.15 5.69
N ALA A 452 23.90 21.93 6.28
CA ALA A 452 24.13 21.92 7.72
C ALA A 452 22.85 22.26 8.51
N LEU A 453 22.01 23.17 7.99
CA LEU A 453 20.71 23.49 8.58
C LEU A 453 19.73 22.31 8.47
N GLN A 454 19.66 21.64 7.32
CA GLN A 454 18.81 20.46 7.12
C GLN A 454 19.19 19.34 8.09
N GLU A 455 20.49 19.05 8.24
CA GLU A 455 20.99 18.03 9.17
C GLU A 455 20.65 18.39 10.62
N ALA A 456 20.85 19.64 11.03
CA ALA A 456 20.44 20.11 12.36
C ALA A 456 18.92 19.97 12.59
N MET A 457 18.10 20.32 11.59
CA MET A 457 16.65 20.14 11.65
C MET A 457 16.26 18.67 11.78
N LEU A 458 16.91 17.77 11.05
CA LEU A 458 16.67 16.33 11.12
C LEU A 458 17.02 15.77 12.49
N LEU A 459 18.17 16.13 13.07
CA LEU A 459 18.57 15.71 14.42
C LEU A 459 17.52 16.09 15.48
N ILE A 460 16.99 17.32 15.41
CA ILE A 460 15.93 17.79 16.31
C ILE A 460 14.64 16.99 16.07
N LYS A 461 14.25 16.78 14.81
CA LYS A 461 13.03 16.03 14.45
C LYS A 461 13.09 14.56 14.87
N HIS A 462 14.25 13.91 14.76
CA HIS A 462 14.46 12.53 15.21
C HIS A 462 14.34 12.41 16.73
N LYS A 463 14.87 13.38 17.48
CA LYS A 463 14.88 13.34 18.95
C LYS A 463 13.55 13.76 19.59
N TYR A 464 12.88 14.77 19.03
CA TYR A 464 11.71 15.41 19.66
C TYR A 464 10.42 15.27 18.84
N GLY A 465 10.49 14.60 17.69
CA GLY A 465 9.36 14.36 16.78
C GLY A 465 9.26 15.38 15.63
N LYS A 466 8.54 15.00 14.57
CA LYS A 466 8.46 15.78 13.31
C LYS A 466 7.96 17.23 13.47
N ASN A 467 7.16 17.48 14.50
CA ASN A 467 6.61 18.81 14.82
C ASN A 467 7.47 19.63 15.80
N ALA A 468 8.65 19.15 16.20
CA ALA A 468 9.54 19.86 17.11
C ALA A 468 10.08 21.17 16.53
N ILE A 469 10.33 21.20 15.22
CA ILE A 469 10.74 22.39 14.48
C ILE A 469 9.96 22.50 13.17
N LEU A 470 9.37 23.68 12.94
CA LEU A 470 8.52 23.99 11.80
C LEU A 470 8.85 25.39 11.30
N LYS A 471 8.65 25.63 10.00
CA LYS A 471 8.82 26.95 9.39
C LYS A 471 7.55 27.79 9.66
N GLY A 472 7.68 29.12 9.67
CA GLY A 472 6.53 30.02 9.89
C GLY A 472 5.36 29.75 8.93
N THR A 473 5.66 29.35 7.70
CA THR A 473 4.69 28.93 6.68
C THR A 473 3.81 27.76 7.13
N ASN A 474 4.26 26.87 8.02
CA ASN A 474 3.44 25.76 8.51
C ASN A 474 2.38 26.18 9.53
N TYR A 475 2.36 27.46 9.93
CA TYR A 475 1.38 28.04 10.84
C TYR A 475 0.34 28.92 10.12
N THR A 476 0.48 29.11 8.81
CA THR A 476 -0.52 29.86 8.04
C THR A 476 -1.83 29.09 7.93
N GLU A 477 -2.93 29.82 7.77
CA GLU A 477 -4.24 29.22 7.58
C GLU A 477 -4.25 28.39 6.28
N GLY A 478 -4.75 27.14 6.37
CA GLY A 478 -4.78 26.20 5.25
C GLY A 478 -3.56 25.30 5.12
N ALA A 479 -2.49 25.52 5.89
CA ALA A 479 -1.32 24.65 5.99
C ALA A 479 -1.70 23.25 6.54
N THR A 480 -1.04 22.20 6.04
CA THR A 480 -1.36 20.80 6.40
C THR A 480 -0.22 20.03 7.05
N ALA A 481 1.03 20.54 6.99
CA ALA A 481 2.21 19.84 7.49
C ALA A 481 2.09 19.41 8.97
N ARG A 482 1.53 20.25 9.84
CA ARG A 482 1.37 19.95 11.28
C ARG A 482 0.52 18.72 11.55
N VAL A 483 -0.60 18.62 10.84
CA VAL A 483 -1.52 17.48 10.93
C VAL A 483 -0.88 16.26 10.30
N ARG A 484 -0.22 16.43 9.14
CA ARG A 484 0.47 15.34 8.43
C ARG A 484 1.61 14.72 9.23
N ASN A 485 2.37 15.52 9.96
CA ASN A 485 3.43 15.05 10.85
C ASN A 485 2.93 14.15 11.99
N ARG A 486 1.63 14.18 12.30
CA ARG A 486 0.96 13.29 13.27
C ARG A 486 0.28 12.08 12.60
N SER A 487 0.55 11.85 11.32
CA SER A 487 -0.04 10.76 10.54
C SER A 487 1.02 9.84 9.94
N ILE A 488 0.69 8.55 9.82
CA ILE A 488 1.47 7.54 9.11
C ILE A 488 0.52 6.91 8.09
N GLY A 489 0.94 6.78 6.83
CA GLY A 489 0.08 6.25 5.76
C GLY A 489 -1.21 7.06 5.52
N GLY A 490 -1.30 8.32 5.98
CA GLY A 490 -2.50 9.14 5.90
C GLY A 490 -3.54 8.91 7.00
N HIS A 491 -3.20 8.09 7.99
CA HIS A 491 -4.01 7.79 9.18
C HIS A 491 -3.29 8.25 10.45
N LYS A 492 -4.00 8.37 11.56
CA LYS A 492 -3.43 8.78 12.85
C LYS A 492 -2.24 7.87 13.21
N ALA A 493 -1.11 8.51 13.53
CA ALA A 493 0.10 7.83 13.96
C ALA A 493 -0.15 7.05 15.25
#